data_AF-D1AHI2-F1
#
_entry.id   AF-D1AHI2-F1
#
_cell.length_a   1.000
_cell.length_b   1.000
_cell.length_c   1.000
_cell.angle_alpha   90.00
_cell.angle_beta   90.00
_cell.angle_gamma   90.00
#
_symmetry.space_group_name_H-M   'P 1'
#
loop_
_entity.id
_entity.type
_entity.pdbx_description
1 polymer ?
#
loop_
_entity_poly.entity_id
_entity_poly.type
_entity_poly.pdbx_seq_one_letter_code
_entity_poly.pdbx_strand_id
1 'polypeptide(L)'
;MERLVKMTAIPLFLIGILLIYVSISIFNSTNDFKKTAVPVTAVISNISTYSRNDGEIGHNVFVDYKYADKIYEHVYINAYNSNMFVGKKINIYVNTAFPSEAKYISYLSVFFLAGMAVILLLAGLGVVFMDSGSRKSKEV
;
A
#
# COMPACT_ATOMS: atom_id res chain seq x y z
N MET A 1 -1.60 28.45 25.07
CA MET A 1 -0.78 27.45 24.35
C MET A 1 -1.46 26.09 24.30
N GLU A 2 -1.88 25.50 25.43
CA GLU A 2 -2.58 24.19 25.50
C GLU A 2 -3.79 24.03 24.57
N ARG A 3 -4.69 25.01 24.49
CA ARG A 3 -5.86 24.96 23.57
C ARG A 3 -5.45 24.88 22.10
N LEU A 4 -4.36 25.56 21.73
CA LEU A 4 -3.86 25.58 20.36
C LEU A 4 -3.27 24.22 19.97
N VAL A 5 -2.52 23.60 20.89
CA VAL A 5 -1.89 22.29 20.69
C VAL A 5 -2.95 21.18 20.61
N LYS A 6 -4.00 21.23 21.44
CA LYS A 6 -5.12 20.29 21.37
C LYS A 6 -5.92 20.44 20.07
N MET A 7 -6.14 21.68 19.63
CA MET A 7 -6.84 21.97 18.38
C MET A 7 -6.10 21.40 17.16
N THR A 8 -4.76 21.32 17.20
CA THR A 8 -3.95 20.67 16.16
C THR A 8 -3.83 19.16 16.31
N ALA A 9 -3.96 18.60 17.53
CA ALA A 9 -3.80 17.17 17.79
C ALA A 9 -5.03 16.34 17.39
N ILE A 10 -6.24 16.89 17.56
CA ILE A 10 -7.50 16.23 17.16
C ILE A 10 -7.52 15.87 15.67
N PRO A 11 -7.24 16.78 14.71
CA PRO A 11 -7.26 16.43 13.29
C PRO A 11 -6.17 15.40 12.94
N LEU A 12 -4.98 15.47 13.54
CA LEU A 12 -3.93 14.45 13.32
C LEU A 12 -4.39 13.06 13.76
N PHE A 13 -5.06 12.97 14.92
CA PHE A 13 -5.63 11.73 15.41
C PHE A 13 -6.70 11.17 14.46
N LEU A 14 -7.62 12.02 13.98
CA LEU A 14 -8.66 11.63 13.03
C LEU A 14 -8.08 11.15 11.69
N ILE A 15 -7.04 11.82 11.18
CA ILE A 15 -6.31 11.38 9.98
C ILE A 15 -5.66 10.01 10.24
N GLY A 16 -5.09 9.79 11.42
CA GLY A 16 -4.56 8.49 11.82
C GLY A 16 -5.60 7.37 11.74
N ILE A 17 -6.81 7.59 12.28
CA ILE A 17 -7.91 6.62 12.19
C ILE A 17 -8.27 6.32 10.72
N LEU A 18 -8.39 7.37 9.90
CA LEU A 18 -8.72 7.21 8.48
C LEU A 18 -7.66 6.37 7.76
N LEU A 19 -6.38 6.62 8.01
CA LEU A 19 -5.30 5.85 7.40
C LEU A 19 -5.30 4.38 7.84
N ILE A 20 -5.63 4.07 9.10
CA ILE A 20 -5.84 2.68 9.54
C ILE A 20 -6.96 2.01 8.73
N TYR A 21 -8.10 2.68 8.60
CA TYR A 21 -9.23 2.13 7.84
C TYR A 21 -8.85 1.84 6.38
N VAL A 22 -8.20 2.79 5.70
CA VAL A 22 -7.73 2.64 4.32
C VAL A 22 -6.74 1.48 4.20
N SER A 23 -5.77 1.40 5.12
CA SER A 23 -4.77 0.33 5.15
C SER A 23 -5.41 -1.06 5.30
N ILE A 24 -6.39 -1.21 6.20
CA ILE A 24 -7.13 -2.45 6.40
C ILE A 24 -7.93 -2.83 5.15
N SER A 25 -8.59 -1.86 4.52
CA SER A 25 -9.36 -2.09 3.30
C SER A 25 -8.48 -2.62 2.15
N ILE A 26 -7.31 -2.01 1.93
CA ILE A 26 -6.33 -2.46 0.93
C ILE A 26 -5.82 -3.86 1.27
N PHE A 27 -5.50 -4.14 2.54
CA PHE A 27 -5.04 -5.44 3.00
C PHE A 27 -6.08 -6.54 2.74
N ASN A 28 -7.35 -6.30 3.08
CA ASN A 28 -8.43 -7.24 2.87
C ASN A 28 -8.66 -7.51 1.38
N SER A 29 -8.77 -6.47 0.56
CA SER A 29 -8.92 -6.61 -0.90
C SER A 29 -7.76 -7.40 -1.53
N THR A 30 -6.53 -7.15 -1.08
CA THR A 30 -5.33 -7.88 -1.53
C THR A 30 -5.41 -9.36 -1.14
N ASN A 31 -5.83 -9.66 0.08
CA ASN A 31 -5.96 -11.04 0.55
C ASN A 31 -7.12 -11.78 -0.10
N ASP A 32 -8.22 -11.11 -0.40
CA ASP A 32 -9.35 -11.73 -1.10
C ASP A 32 -8.93 -12.16 -2.52
N PHE A 33 -8.17 -11.32 -3.23
CA PHE A 33 -7.56 -11.74 -4.49
C PHE A 33 -6.56 -12.89 -4.30
N LYS A 34 -5.73 -12.84 -3.24
CA LYS A 34 -4.73 -13.88 -2.97
C LYS A 34 -5.36 -15.24 -2.65
N LYS A 35 -6.59 -15.29 -2.09
CA LYS A 35 -7.31 -16.55 -1.83
C LYS A 35 -7.72 -17.27 -3.12
N THR A 36 -7.96 -16.53 -4.20
CA THR A 36 -8.37 -17.09 -5.50
C THR A 36 -7.21 -17.16 -6.50
N ALA A 37 -5.99 -16.83 -6.06
CA ALA A 37 -4.83 -16.75 -6.93
C ALA A 37 -3.66 -17.61 -6.42
N VAL A 38 -2.84 -18.07 -7.36
CA VAL A 38 -1.66 -18.87 -7.06
C VAL A 38 -0.38 -18.14 -7.45
N PRO A 39 0.71 -18.28 -6.69
CA PRO A 39 1.98 -17.67 -7.04
C PRO A 39 2.58 -18.35 -8.28
N VAL A 40 2.95 -17.56 -9.28
CA VAL A 40 3.62 -18.00 -10.50
C VAL A 40 4.84 -17.12 -10.74
N THR A 41 5.94 -17.73 -11.16
CA THR A 41 7.12 -16.98 -11.62
C THR A 41 6.89 -16.51 -13.05
N ALA A 42 6.93 -15.20 -13.24
CA ALA A 42 6.78 -14.52 -14.52
C ALA A 42 8.06 -13.78 -14.89
N VAL A 43 8.22 -13.47 -16.17
CA VAL A 43 9.33 -12.69 -16.71
C VAL A 43 8.79 -11.36 -17.20
N ILE A 44 9.43 -10.25 -16.84
CA ILE A 44 9.05 -8.93 -17.35
C ILE A 44 9.40 -8.87 -18.84
N SER A 45 8.39 -8.75 -19.70
CA SER A 45 8.56 -8.74 -21.15
C SER A 45 8.65 -7.32 -21.71
N ASN A 46 7.96 -6.36 -21.09
CA ASN A 46 8.04 -4.97 -21.50
C ASN A 46 7.77 -4.02 -20.33
N ILE A 47 8.39 -2.84 -20.38
CA ILE A 47 8.05 -1.70 -19.53
C ILE A 47 7.84 -0.51 -20.46
N SER A 48 6.59 -0.10 -20.62
CA SER A 48 6.25 1.11 -21.39
C SER A 48 6.16 2.31 -20.46
N THR A 49 6.60 3.45 -20.95
CA THR A 49 6.61 4.70 -20.20
C THR A 49 5.69 5.69 -20.90
N TYR A 50 4.84 6.38 -20.16
CA TYR A 50 3.88 7.34 -20.70
C TYR A 50 3.90 8.64 -19.90
N SER A 51 3.75 9.76 -20.59
CA SER A 51 3.53 11.05 -19.92
C SER A 51 2.07 11.15 -19.52
N ARG A 52 1.82 11.52 -18.27
CA ARG A 52 0.51 11.95 -17.80
C ARG A 52 0.33 13.45 -18.08
N ASN A 53 -0.93 13.89 -18.02
CA ASN A 53 -1.33 15.28 -18.32
C ASN A 53 -0.76 16.31 -17.32
N ASP A 54 -0.28 15.85 -16.16
CA ASP A 54 0.36 16.64 -15.10
C ASP A 54 1.89 16.70 -15.24
N GLY A 55 2.46 16.12 -16.30
CA GLY A 55 3.90 16.02 -16.51
C GLY A 55 4.56 14.89 -15.72
N GLU A 56 3.80 14.08 -14.96
CA GLU A 56 4.34 12.89 -14.33
C GLU A 56 4.58 11.78 -15.36
N ILE A 57 5.64 11.01 -15.12
CA ILE A 57 5.99 9.86 -15.94
C ILE A 57 5.37 8.61 -15.29
N GLY A 58 4.42 7.98 -15.97
CA GLY A 58 3.86 6.69 -15.60
C GLY A 58 4.58 5.53 -16.27
N HIS A 59 4.52 4.36 -15.64
CA HIS A 59 5.08 3.12 -16.18
C HIS A 59 4.01 2.03 -16.21
N ASN A 60 3.83 1.37 -17.36
CA ASN A 60 3.06 0.12 -17.46
C ASN A 60 4.03 -1.03 -17.61
N VAL A 61 3.86 -2.06 -16.78
CA VAL A 61 4.71 -3.25 -16.78
C VAL A 61 3.93 -4.42 -17.33
N PHE A 62 4.55 -5.16 -18.25
CA PHE A 62 3.99 -6.35 -18.87
C PHE A 62 4.87 -7.56 -18.57
N VAL A 63 4.22 -8.71 -18.37
CA VAL A 63 4.89 -9.95 -18.00
C VAL A 63 4.42 -11.13 -18.84
N ASP A 64 5.32 -12.09 -19.00
CA ASP A 64 5.06 -13.37 -19.64
C ASP A 64 5.17 -14.48 -18.58
N TYR A 65 4.24 -15.44 -18.60
CA TYR A 65 4.26 -16.58 -17.69
C TYR A 65 3.56 -17.80 -18.27
N LYS A 66 3.86 -18.96 -17.68
CA LYS A 66 3.19 -20.22 -18.00
C LYS A 66 2.30 -20.64 -16.84
N TYR A 67 1.04 -20.96 -17.13
CA TYR A 67 0.09 -21.50 -16.15
C TYR A 67 -0.83 -22.54 -16.81
N ALA A 68 -1.00 -23.69 -16.16
CA ALA A 68 -1.82 -24.82 -16.66
C ALA A 68 -1.51 -25.18 -18.14
N ASP A 69 -0.22 -25.33 -18.45
CA ASP A 69 0.31 -25.61 -19.79
C ASP A 69 0.02 -24.59 -20.89
N LYS A 70 -0.57 -23.45 -20.55
CA LYS A 70 -0.77 -22.31 -21.45
C LYS A 70 0.27 -21.23 -21.17
N ILE A 71 0.71 -20.59 -22.24
CA ILE A 71 1.60 -19.43 -22.19
C ILE A 71 0.72 -18.19 -22.26
N TYR A 72 0.96 -17.26 -21.34
CA TYR A 72 0.34 -15.94 -21.31
C TYR A 72 1.45 -14.93 -21.55
N GLU A 73 1.31 -14.16 -22.62
CA GLU A 73 2.31 -13.18 -23.06
C GLU A 73 1.74 -11.78 -22.94
N HIS A 74 2.61 -10.82 -22.65
CA HIS A 74 2.30 -9.39 -22.60
C HIS A 74 1.15 -9.04 -21.66
N VAL A 75 1.06 -9.74 -20.51
CA VAL A 75 0.00 -9.50 -19.52
C VAL A 75 0.36 -8.29 -18.68
N TYR A 76 -0.53 -7.30 -18.66
CA TYR A 76 -0.36 -6.11 -17.83
C TYR A 76 -0.41 -6.44 -16.35
N ILE A 77 0.56 -5.94 -15.60
CA ILE A 77 0.53 -5.94 -14.13
C ILE A 77 0.50 -4.50 -13.62
N ASN A 78 -0.45 -4.21 -12.74
CA ASN A 78 -0.64 -2.88 -12.16
C ASN A 78 0.37 -2.57 -11.04
N ALA A 79 1.65 -2.76 -11.33
CA ALA A 79 2.73 -2.46 -10.39
C ALA A 79 4.03 -2.15 -11.15
N TYR A 80 4.68 -1.08 -10.74
CA TYR A 80 6.04 -0.75 -11.13
C TYR A 80 6.88 -0.53 -9.88
N ASN A 81 8.13 -1.00 -9.90
CA ASN A 81 9.15 -0.60 -8.94
C ASN A 81 10.47 -0.35 -9.68
N SER A 82 11.34 0.47 -9.09
CA SER A 82 12.63 0.84 -9.69
C SER A 82 13.60 -0.33 -9.89
N ASN A 83 13.33 -1.48 -9.26
CA ASN A 83 14.12 -2.69 -9.41
C ASN A 83 13.55 -3.62 -10.52
N MET A 84 12.53 -3.19 -11.28
CA MET A 84 11.99 -3.94 -12.42
C MET A 84 12.73 -3.56 -13.70
N PHE A 85 13.16 -4.58 -14.45
CA PHE A 85 13.76 -4.43 -15.78
C PHE A 85 13.36 -5.62 -16.66
N VAL A 86 13.34 -5.42 -17.98
CA VAL A 86 12.98 -6.45 -18.95
C VAL A 86 13.90 -7.67 -18.82
N GLY A 87 13.32 -8.88 -18.87
CA GLY A 87 14.01 -10.15 -18.65
C GLY A 87 14.12 -10.57 -17.18
N LYS A 88 13.79 -9.69 -16.22
CA LYS A 88 13.80 -10.04 -14.81
C LYS A 88 12.66 -11.00 -14.46
N LYS A 89 12.99 -12.05 -13.70
CA LYS A 89 12.00 -12.94 -13.09
C LYS A 89 11.40 -12.31 -11.83
N ILE A 90 10.08 -12.31 -11.74
CA ILE A 90 9.33 -11.83 -10.58
C ILE A 90 8.23 -12.83 -10.22
N ASN A 91 7.80 -12.83 -8.95
CA ASN A 91 6.65 -13.62 -8.53
C ASN A 91 5.39 -12.77 -8.62
N ILE A 92 4.39 -13.28 -9.31
CA ILE A 92 3.06 -12.68 -9.45
C ILE A 92 2.02 -13.66 -8.94
N TYR A 93 0.80 -13.18 -8.68
CA TYR A 93 -0.34 -14.00 -8.32
C TYR A 93 -1.31 -14.03 -9.50
N VAL A 94 -1.56 -15.24 -10.02
CA VAL A 94 -2.44 -15.50 -11.16
C VAL A 94 -3.78 -16.01 -10.65
N ASN A 95 -4.88 -15.36 -11.04
CA ASN A 95 -6.23 -15.80 -10.70
C ASN A 95 -6.51 -17.17 -11.35
N THR A 96 -6.92 -18.15 -10.55
CA THR A 96 -7.12 -19.53 -11.05
C THR A 96 -8.35 -19.66 -11.96
N ALA A 97 -9.37 -18.83 -11.76
CA ALA A 97 -10.59 -18.80 -12.57
C ALA A 97 -10.40 -18.00 -13.87
N PHE A 98 -9.61 -16.92 -13.81
CA PHE A 98 -9.32 -16.06 -14.95
C PHE A 98 -7.80 -15.84 -15.08
N PRO A 99 -7.05 -16.79 -15.67
CA PRO A 99 -5.59 -16.72 -15.63
C PRO A 99 -4.96 -15.58 -16.42
N SER A 100 -5.72 -14.82 -17.22
CA SER A 100 -5.28 -13.55 -17.81
C SER A 100 -5.24 -12.40 -16.81
N GLU A 101 -5.88 -12.55 -15.65
CA GLU A 101 -5.80 -11.61 -14.54
C GLU A 101 -4.67 -11.99 -13.60
N ALA A 102 -3.56 -11.25 -13.69
CA ALA A 102 -2.43 -11.41 -12.79
C ALA A 102 -2.11 -10.12 -12.07
N LYS A 103 -1.67 -10.22 -10.82
CA LYS A 103 -1.27 -9.07 -10.00
C LYS A 103 0.05 -9.32 -9.31
N TYR A 104 0.87 -8.29 -9.28
CA TYR A 104 1.99 -8.22 -8.36
C TYR A 104 1.47 -7.78 -6.99
N ILE A 105 1.67 -8.61 -5.96
CA ILE A 105 1.22 -8.31 -4.60
C ILE A 105 2.41 -7.76 -3.80
N SER A 106 2.22 -6.58 -3.22
CA SER A 106 3.14 -5.99 -2.25
C SER A 106 2.35 -5.41 -1.08
N TYR A 107 2.79 -5.71 0.13
CA TYR A 107 2.22 -5.15 1.36
C TYR A 107 2.98 -3.91 1.83
N LEU A 108 4.00 -3.44 1.09
CA LEU A 108 4.83 -2.31 1.51
C LEU A 108 4.02 -1.03 1.70
N SER A 109 3.08 -0.74 0.79
CA SER A 109 2.17 0.41 0.92
C SER A 109 1.26 0.29 2.13
N VAL A 110 0.75 -0.91 2.42
CA VAL A 110 -0.07 -1.20 3.62
C VAL A 110 0.74 -0.94 4.87
N PHE A 111 1.96 -1.47 4.97
CA PHE A 111 2.83 -1.25 6.13
C PHE A 111 3.23 0.21 6.29
N PHE A 112 3.49 0.92 5.20
CA PHE A 112 3.81 2.35 5.23
C PHE A 112 2.63 3.17 5.74
N LEU A 113 1.42 2.93 5.23
CA LEU A 113 0.19 3.61 5.67
C LEU A 113 -0.12 3.29 7.13
N ALA A 114 -0.06 2.02 7.53
CA ALA A 114 -0.30 1.60 8.91
C ALA A 114 0.74 2.20 9.88
N GLY A 115 2.02 2.20 9.51
CA GLY A 115 3.08 2.80 10.32
C GLY A 115 2.89 4.30 10.51
N MET A 116 2.58 5.03 9.44
CA MET A 116 2.28 6.46 9.51
C MET A 116 1.05 6.75 10.37
N ALA A 117 0.01 5.92 10.25
CA ALA A 117 -1.19 6.03 11.06
C ALA A 117 -0.90 5.86 12.56
N VAL A 118 -0.07 4.89 12.94
CA VAL A 118 0.35 4.69 14.33
C VAL A 118 1.06 5.94 14.87
N ILE A 119 1.98 6.53 14.11
CA ILE A 119 2.68 7.76 14.51
C ILE A 119 1.70 8.91 14.76
N LEU A 120 0.73 9.11 13.87
CA LEU A 120 -0.28 10.16 14.00
C LEU A 120 -1.22 9.95 15.19
N LEU A 121 -1.62 8.71 15.45
CA LEU A 121 -2.43 8.35 16.61
C LEU A 121 -1.68 8.61 17.93
N LEU A 122 -0.40 8.20 18.00
CA LEU A 122 0.43 8.41 19.19
C LEU A 122 0.71 9.90 19.43
N ALA A 123 0.98 10.67 18.37
CA ALA A 123 1.14 12.12 18.47
C ALA A 123 -0.16 12.79 18.99
N GLY A 124 -1.31 12.35 18.50
CA GLY A 124 -2.61 12.81 18.98
C GLY A 124 -2.86 12.48 20.46
N LEU A 125 -2.59 11.24 20.87
CA LEU A 125 -2.78 10.78 22.25
C LEU A 125 -1.77 11.42 23.23
N GLY A 126 -0.49 11.53 22.85
CA GLY A 126 0.55 12.12 23.69
C GLY A 126 0.24 13.55 24.11
N VAL A 127 -0.35 14.34 23.20
CA VAL A 127 -0.84 15.69 23.52
C VAL A 127 -1.98 15.68 24.53
N VAL A 128 -2.87 14.69 24.47
CA VAL A 128 -4.02 14.58 25.39
C VAL A 128 -3.57 14.13 26.79
N PHE A 129 -2.60 13.22 26.89
CA PHE A 129 -2.12 12.68 28.16
C PHE A 129 -1.06 13.55 28.87
N MET A 130 -0.20 14.29 28.14
CA MET A 130 0.74 15.24 28.77
C MET A 130 0.01 16.38 29.49
N ASP A 131 -1.19 16.74 29.04
CA ASP A 131 -2.01 17.78 29.65
C ASP A 131 -2.74 17.32 30.93
N SER A 132 -3.09 16.02 31.03
CA SER A 132 -3.75 15.47 32.22
C SER A 132 -2.78 15.19 33.38
N GLY A 133 -1.50 14.92 33.07
CA GLY A 133 -0.44 14.76 34.07
C GLY A 133 -0.02 16.08 34.74
N SER A 134 -0.03 17.21 34.02
CA SER A 134 0.40 18.50 34.56
C SER A 134 -0.56 19.08 35.61
N ARG A 135 -1.86 18.75 35.52
CA ARG A 135 -2.88 19.19 36.48
C ARG A 135 -2.78 18.50 37.83
N LYS A 136 -2.39 17.22 37.87
CA LYS A 136 -2.31 16.44 39.11
C LYS A 136 -1.14 16.84 40.02
N SER A 137 -0.12 17.51 39.48
CA SER A 137 1.05 17.97 40.24
C SER A 137 0.87 19.35 40.90
N LYS A 138 -0.21 20.08 40.59
CA LYS A 138 -0.44 21.45 41.12
C LYS A 138 -1.38 21.48 42.34
N GLU A 139 -1.88 20.33 42.78
CA GLU A 139 -2.77 20.20 43.95
C GLU A 139 -2.07 19.58 45.18
N VAL A 140 -0.74 19.54 45.22
CA VAL A 140 0.04 19.08 46.39
C VAL A 140 0.89 20.21 46.94
#